data_AF-A0A496XZL2-F1
#
_entry.id   AF-A0A496XZL2-F1
#
_cell.length_a   1.000
_cell.length_b   1.000
_cell.length_c   1.000
_cell.angle_alpha   90.00
_cell.angle_beta   90.00
_cell.angle_gamma   90.00
#
_symmetry.space_group_name_H-M   'P 1'
#
loop_
_entity.id
_entity.type
_entity.pdbx_description
1 polymer ?
#
loop_
_entity_poly.entity_id
_entity_poly.type
_entity_poly.pdbx_seq_one_letter_code
_entity_poly.pdbx_strand_id
1 'polypeptide(L)' 'PRFMERVPSETVFDFSVTLKKFAEDEDLLDCLLSGLKLLELDALGGCGSRGYGRVRFEFNDEEISNKFQQISLFAPEG' A
#
# COMPACT_ATOMS: atom_id res chain seq x y z
N PRO A 1 -28.92 -1.73 15.20
CA PRO A 1 -27.45 -1.73 15.24
C PRO A 1 -26.88 -3.08 14.74
N ARG A 2 -26.07 -3.09 13.67
CA ARG A 2 -25.27 -4.26 13.31
C ARG A 2 -23.91 -4.14 13.99
N PHE A 3 -23.60 -5.05 14.90
CA PHE A 3 -22.24 -5.21 15.39
C PHE A 3 -21.41 -5.87 14.29
N MET A 4 -20.34 -5.21 13.88
CA MET A 4 -19.31 -5.79 13.04
C MET A 4 -18.04 -5.84 13.87
N GLU A 5 -17.50 -7.05 14.03
CA GLU A 5 -16.16 -7.25 14.56
C GLU A 5 -15.13 -6.58 13.65
N ARG A 6 -14.06 -6.06 14.24
CA ARG A 6 -13.00 -5.34 13.54
C ARG A 6 -11.65 -5.71 14.14
N VAL A 7 -10.64 -5.68 13.30
CA VAL A 7 -9.26 -5.65 13.76
C VAL A 7 -9.03 -4.33 14.51
N PRO A 8 -8.42 -4.33 15.71
CA PRO A 8 -8.03 -3.11 16.40
C PRO A 8 -7.10 -2.22 15.55
N SER A 9 -7.19 -0.90 15.73
CA SER A 9 -6.21 0.02 15.11
C SER A 9 -4.80 -0.34 15.55
N GLU A 10 -3.82 -0.02 14.71
CA GLU A 10 -2.38 -0.27 14.95
C GLU A 10 -2.00 -1.76 15.02
N THR A 11 -2.91 -2.68 14.70
CA THR A 11 -2.54 -4.10 14.54
C THR A 11 -1.61 -4.22 13.35
N VAL A 12 -0.42 -4.79 13.58
CA VAL A 12 0.60 -5.03 12.56
C VAL A 12 0.43 -6.42 11.98
N PHE A 13 0.58 -6.54 10.66
CA PHE A 13 0.55 -7.80 9.94
C PHE A 13 1.84 -7.96 9.13
N ASP A 14 2.46 -9.13 9.22
CA ASP A 14 3.52 -9.51 8.30
C ASP A 14 2.90 -9.83 6.93
N PHE A 15 3.41 -9.19 5.88
CA PHE A 15 2.98 -9.45 4.50
C PHE A 15 4.19 -9.72 3.61
N SER A 16 3.95 -10.43 2.51
CA SER A 16 4.97 -10.72 1.51
C SER A 16 4.38 -10.67 0.10
N VAL A 17 5.12 -10.09 -0.84
CA VAL A 17 4.78 -10.10 -2.27
C VAL A 17 5.94 -10.71 -3.04
N THR A 18 5.65 -11.59 -3.99
CA THR A 18 6.65 -12.19 -4.88
C THR A 18 6.36 -11.76 -6.31
N LEU A 19 7.34 -11.11 -6.94
CA LEU A 19 7.25 -10.69 -8.33
C LEU A 19 8.03 -11.67 -9.22
N LYS A 20 7.36 -12.19 -10.25
CA LYS A 20 8.01 -12.98 -11.30
C LYS A 20 8.16 -12.08 -12.53
N LYS A 21 9.37 -11.58 -12.76
CA LYS A 21 9.69 -10.66 -13.86
C LYS A 21 9.98 -11.44 -15.15
N PHE A 22 9.23 -11.16 -16.21
CA PHE A 22 9.53 -11.61 -17.57
C PHE A 22 10.24 -10.50 -18.35
N ALA A 23 10.70 -10.80 -19.58
CA ALA A 23 11.48 -9.86 -20.38
C ALA A 23 10.74 -8.53 -20.68
N GLU A 24 9.41 -8.55 -20.70
CA GLU A 24 8.56 -7.39 -21.02
C GLU A 24 8.17 -6.57 -19.77
N ASP A 25 8.51 -7.03 -18.56
CA ASP A 25 8.07 -6.45 -17.29
C ASP A 25 9.11 -5.47 -16.71
N GLU A 26 9.49 -4.45 -17.48
CA GLU A 26 10.56 -3.54 -17.06
C GLU A 26 10.22 -2.79 -15.75
N ASP A 27 8.98 -2.33 -15.60
CA ASP A 27 8.53 -1.43 -14.51
C ASP A 27 7.59 -2.08 -13.48
N LEU A 28 7.55 -3.42 -13.42
CA LEU A 28 6.57 -4.14 -12.58
C LEU A 28 6.66 -3.79 -11.09
N LEU A 29 7.88 -3.62 -10.56
CA LEU A 29 8.08 -3.21 -9.17
C LEU A 29 7.52 -1.80 -8.91
N ASP A 30 7.69 -0.89 -9.86
CA ASP A 30 7.33 0.52 -9.70
C ASP A 30 5.82 0.71 -9.79
N CYS A 31 5.18 -0.07 -10.66
CA CYS A 31 3.74 -0.23 -10.70
C CYS A 31 3.19 -0.77 -9.37
N LEU A 32 3.79 -1.83 -8.81
CA LEU A 32 3.38 -2.38 -7.52
C LEU A 32 3.50 -1.34 -6.40
N LEU A 33 4.67 -0.71 -6.25
CA LEU A 33 4.92 0.25 -5.18
C LEU A 33 3.99 1.47 -5.29
N SER A 34 3.73 1.95 -6.51
CA SER A 34 2.75 3.04 -6.74
C SER A 34 1.33 2.63 -6.36
N GLY A 35 0.93 1.40 -6.70
CA GLY A 35 -0.37 0.83 -6.30
C GLY A 35 -0.51 0.70 -4.78
N LEU A 36 0.54 0.24 -4.08
CA LEU A 36 0.54 0.20 -2.61
C LEU A 36 0.48 1.60 -2.01
N LYS A 37 1.12 2.60 -2.63
CA LYS A 37 1.06 3.99 -2.17
C LYS A 37 -0.34 4.58 -2.33
N LEU A 38 -1.02 4.29 -3.44
CA LEU A 38 -2.42 4.65 -3.64
C LEU A 38 -3.33 3.98 -2.60
N LEU A 39 -3.03 2.72 -2.23
CA LEU A 39 -3.79 2.00 -1.22
C LEU A 39 -3.63 2.62 0.18
N GLU A 40 -2.48 3.22 0.52
CA GLU A 40 -2.35 4.03 1.76
C GLU A 40 -3.26 5.27 1.74
N LEU A 41 -3.48 5.87 0.56
CA LEU A 41 -4.40 7.01 0.38
C LEU A 41 -5.87 6.58 0.34
N ASP A 42 -6.14 5.29 0.13
CA ASP A 42 -7.47 4.69 0.13
C ASP A 42 -7.64 3.71 1.32
N ALA A 43 -8.47 2.68 1.15
CA ALA A 43 -8.78 1.71 2.18
C ALA A 43 -8.71 0.28 1.65
N LEU A 44 -8.19 -0.61 2.47
CA LEU A 44 -8.22 -2.05 2.24
C LEU A 44 -9.50 -2.66 2.82
N GLY A 45 -10.29 -3.32 1.97
CA GLY A 45 -11.52 -4.01 2.35
C GLY A 45 -12.78 -3.12 2.28
N GLY A 46 -13.80 -3.46 3.07
CA GLY A 46 -15.10 -2.81 3.00
C GLY A 46 -15.23 -1.56 3.89
N CYS A 47 -16.12 -0.63 3.49
CA CYS A 47 -16.52 0.53 4.29
C CYS A 47 -15.45 1.63 4.50
N GLY A 48 -14.52 1.82 3.56
CA GLY A 48 -13.51 2.90 3.61
C GLY A 48 -14.08 4.29 3.87
N SER A 49 -15.24 4.62 3.29
CA SER A 49 -15.95 5.90 3.52
C SER A 49 -16.39 6.14 4.96
N ARG A 50 -16.42 5.10 5.80
CA ARG A 50 -16.73 5.16 7.23
C ARG A 50 -15.48 5.05 8.11
N GLY A 51 -14.29 5.19 7.53
CA GLY A 51 -13.01 5.23 8.25
C GLY A 51 -12.36 3.86 8.51
N TYR A 52 -12.74 2.82 7.78
CA TYR A 52 -12.20 1.47 7.96
C TYR A 52 -11.08 1.21 6.95
N GLY A 53 -10.19 0.27 7.27
CA GLY A 53 -9.26 -0.27 6.28
C GLY A 53 -8.12 0.67 5.90
N ARG A 54 -7.90 1.77 6.65
CA ARG A 54 -6.69 2.56 6.49
C ARG A 54 -5.49 1.70 6.87
N VAL A 55 -4.50 1.65 5.99
CA VAL A 55 -3.28 0.86 6.15
C VAL A 55 -2.07 1.72 5.83
N ARG A 56 -0.93 1.29 6.38
CA ARG A 56 0.39 1.83 6.07
C ARG A 56 1.31 0.66 5.79
N PHE A 57 2.21 0.82 4.84
CA PHE A 57 3.19 -0.19 4.50
C PHE A 57 4.56 0.17 5.08
N GLU A 58 5.22 -0.83 5.66
CA GLU A 58 6.61 -0.77 6.09
C GLU A 58 7.35 -1.94 5.46
N PHE A 59 8.55 -1.68 4.94
CA PHE A 59 9.36 -2.67 4.24
C PHE A 59 10.63 -2.92 5.04
N ASN A 60 11.01 -4.20 5.16
CA ASN A 60 12.24 -4.60 5.84
C ASN A 60 13.50 -4.27 5.03
N ASP A 61 13.37 -4.15 3.71
CA ASP A 61 14.45 -3.78 2.80
C ASP A 61 14.56 -2.25 2.71
N GLU A 62 15.74 -1.71 3.00
CA GLU A 62 15.99 -0.27 3.07
C GLU A 62 15.90 0.41 1.71
N GLU A 63 16.32 -0.25 0.62
CA GLU A 63 16.24 0.29 -0.73
C GLU A 63 14.79 0.42 -1.17
N ILE A 64 13.98 -0.62 -0.95
CA ILE A 64 12.54 -0.61 -1.24
C ILE A 64 11.82 0.43 -0.38
N SER A 65 12.15 0.51 0.92
CA SER A 65 11.56 1.49 1.83
C SER A 65 11.83 2.93 1.36
N ASN A 66 13.08 3.25 1.03
CA ASN A 66 13.47 4.56 0.51
C ASN A 66 12.75 4.87 -0.81
N LYS A 67 12.71 3.91 -1.75
CA LYS A 67 12.00 4.08 -3.01
C LYS A 67 10.52 4.37 -2.78
N PHE A 68 9.85 3.61 -1.91
CA PHE A 68 8.44 3.77 -1.59
C PHE A 68 8.11 5.12 -0.95
N GLN A 69 8.97 5.62 -0.06
CA GLN A 69 8.78 6.92 0.58
C GLN A 69 8.93 8.10 -0.39
N GLN A 70 9.73 7.94 -1.44
CA GLN A 70 9.97 8.99 -2.45
C GLN A 70 8.94 9.02 -3.58
N ILE A 71 7.99 8.10 -3.62
CA ILE A 71 6.94 8.07 -4.65
C ILE A 71 6.06 9.32 -4.55
N SER A 72 6.10 10.14 -5.60
CA SER A 72 5.13 11.22 -5.81
C SER A 72 4.04 10.73 -6.75
N LEU A 73 2.82 10.54 -6.22
CA LEU A 73 1.67 10.03 -6.98
C LEU A 73 1.04 11.08 -7.91
N PHE A 74 1.24 12.36 -7.57
CA PHE A 74 0.68 13.48 -8.30
C PHE A 74 1.81 14.42 -8.69
N ALA A 75 1.65 15.10 -9.83
CA ALA A 75 2.58 16.16 -10.21
C ALA A 75 2.52 17.29 -9.17
N PRO A 76 3.64 17.95 -8.85
CA PRO A 76 3.60 19.15 -8.02
C PRO A 76 2.70 20.19 -8.70
N GLU A 77 1.77 20.78 -7.94
CA GLU A 77 0.94 21.88 -8.44
C GLU A 77 1.87 23.05 -8.78
N GLY A 78 1.78 23.53 -10.03
CA GLY A 78 2.55 24.66 -10.55
C GLY A 78 1.95 26.01 -10.21
#